data_AF-A0ABD5PAH4-F1
#
_entry.id   AF-A0ABD5PAH4-F1
#
_cell.length_a   1.000
_cell.length_b   1.000
_cell.length_c   1.000
_cell.angle_alpha   90.00
_cell.angle_beta   90.00
_cell.angle_gamma   90.00
#
_symmetry.space_group_name_H-M   'P 1'
#
loop_
_entity.id
_entity.type
_entity.pdbx_description
1 polymer ?
#
loop_
_entity_poly.entity_id
_entity_poly.type
_entity_poly.pdbx_seq_one_letter_code
_entity_poly.pdbx_strand_id
1 'polypeptide(L)'
;MAVAAAGAAVVAEPATPASPDSPAFGAGGFGEGTYPGDGGSGDDDSGSDDGSGRDPTEKGMSVVGSGNWTAYEFTTSGSITPGDNVEADDSSSDSRATGTVEYMSDNYSFEGEMTSFTVVAGDPDVDIWIQGEKYAPSDFPSDTASDLPERRMSVVGSGNWSAYEFTAEGRITSGDNVEDDDSVTSERAKGNVEYMSDNYTFEGDMTSFTVVAGDPDVDIWIEGRKYAPSDFPSDPSGELPEREMSVVGTGNPTEYEFTAEGAVTPADNVESDDSVSSGRAEGSVEYMSDNYTLEGDMTSFTVVSGDPDVAIWIEGRKYAPSDF
;
A
#
# COMPACT_ATOMS: atom_id res chain seq x y z
N MET A 1 51.87 -23.38 -34.21
CA MET A 1 51.43 -22.15 -34.87
C MET A 1 49.96 -21.99 -34.53
N ALA A 2 49.44 -20.98 -33.84
CA ALA A 2 50.01 -19.79 -33.22
C ALA A 2 49.18 -19.50 -31.96
N VAL A 3 49.84 -18.93 -30.95
CA VAL A 3 49.27 -18.40 -29.70
C VAL A 3 48.73 -17.01 -29.99
N ALA A 4 47.56 -16.65 -29.46
CA ALA A 4 47.16 -15.26 -29.28
C ALA A 4 46.36 -15.12 -27.98
N ALA A 5 46.97 -14.41 -27.03
CA ALA A 5 46.40 -13.93 -25.79
C ALA A 5 46.19 -12.41 -25.90
N ALA A 6 45.07 -11.90 -25.41
CA ALA A 6 44.80 -10.50 -25.04
C ALA A 6 43.38 -10.47 -24.44
N GLY A 7 43.02 -9.77 -23.39
CA GLY A 7 43.73 -8.89 -22.45
C GLY A 7 42.67 -8.48 -21.41
N ALA A 8 42.99 -8.57 -20.12
CA ALA A 8 42.10 -8.22 -19.03
C ALA A 8 41.97 -6.68 -18.93
N ALA A 9 40.75 -6.17 -18.91
CA ALA A 9 40.47 -4.77 -18.58
C ALA A 9 40.21 -4.68 -17.07
N VAL A 10 41.01 -3.86 -16.40
CA VAL A 10 40.87 -3.49 -15.00
C VAL A 10 39.87 -2.33 -14.94
N VAL A 11 38.73 -2.53 -14.29
CA VAL A 11 37.76 -1.46 -14.01
C VAL A 11 38.18 -0.80 -12.70
N ALA A 12 38.37 0.51 -12.74
CA ALA A 12 38.76 1.33 -11.59
C ALA A 12 37.55 1.62 -10.70
N GLU A 13 37.76 1.56 -9.39
CA GLU A 13 36.75 1.89 -8.38
C GLU A 13 36.46 3.40 -8.35
N PRO A 14 35.19 3.83 -8.21
CA PRO A 14 34.86 5.24 -8.03
C PRO A 14 35.21 5.73 -6.61
N ALA A 15 35.77 6.94 -6.56
CA ALA A 15 36.20 7.61 -5.34
C ALA A 15 35.02 8.04 -4.46
N THR A 16 35.16 7.84 -3.16
CA THR A 16 34.25 8.32 -2.10
C THR A 16 34.17 9.85 -2.07
N PRO A 17 32.98 10.47 -2.11
CA PRO A 17 32.84 11.90 -1.88
C PRO A 17 33.03 12.25 -0.38
N ALA A 18 33.73 13.36 -0.15
CA ALA A 18 34.08 13.86 1.18
C ALA A 18 32.88 14.48 1.90
N SER A 19 32.78 14.21 3.21
CA SER A 19 31.81 14.83 4.13
C SER A 19 32.03 16.34 4.27
N PRO A 20 30.99 17.18 4.21
CA PRO A 20 31.11 18.59 4.56
C PRO A 20 31.10 18.79 6.09
N ASP A 21 32.12 19.53 6.55
CA ASP A 21 32.30 20.04 7.91
C ASP A 21 31.04 20.73 8.45
N SER A 22 30.59 20.30 9.64
CA SER A 22 29.61 21.04 10.44
C SER A 22 30.30 22.16 11.24
N PRO A 23 29.80 23.42 11.22
CA PRO A 23 30.35 24.48 12.03
C PRO A 23 29.95 24.34 13.50
N ALA A 24 30.95 24.36 14.37
CA ALA A 24 30.81 24.47 15.81
C ALA A 24 30.23 25.84 16.21
N PHE A 25 29.09 25.86 16.91
CA PHE A 25 28.63 27.05 17.62
C PHE A 25 28.91 26.92 19.11
N GLY A 26 29.76 27.83 19.58
CA GLY A 26 30.33 27.86 20.91
C GLY A 26 29.39 28.38 21.99
N ALA A 27 29.67 27.91 23.20
CA ALA A 27 29.13 28.39 24.46
C ALA A 27 29.64 29.80 24.81
N GLY A 28 28.74 30.61 25.38
CA GLY A 28 29.00 31.88 26.06
C GLY A 28 27.69 32.67 26.12
N GLY A 29 27.27 33.28 27.21
CA GLY A 29 27.85 33.53 28.52
C GLY A 29 26.82 34.29 29.35
N PHE A 30 27.00 34.24 30.66
CA PHE A 30 26.16 34.79 31.72
C PHE A 30 25.94 36.32 31.60
N GLY A 31 24.73 36.76 31.97
CA GLY A 31 24.39 38.16 32.18
C GLY A 31 23.41 38.32 33.33
N GLU A 32 23.93 38.51 34.54
CA GLU A 32 23.18 39.04 35.69
C GLU A 32 22.95 40.55 35.49
N GLY A 33 21.74 41.02 35.81
CA GLY A 33 21.39 42.44 35.78
C GLY A 33 20.08 42.70 36.52
N THR A 34 20.17 42.88 37.83
CA THR A 34 19.10 43.40 38.70
C THR A 34 18.82 44.89 38.45
N TYR A 35 17.57 45.34 38.50
CA TYR A 35 17.08 46.47 39.33
C TYR A 35 15.53 46.51 39.35
N PRO A 36 14.88 47.03 40.43
CA PRO A 36 13.48 46.81 40.78
C PRO A 36 12.54 48.00 40.49
N GLY A 37 11.22 47.74 40.56
CA GLY A 37 10.14 48.74 40.64
C GLY A 37 8.82 48.12 40.16
N ASP A 38 7.92 47.67 41.04
CA ASP A 38 6.90 48.41 41.81
C ASP A 38 5.50 48.32 41.16
N GLY A 39 4.57 47.71 41.90
CA GLY A 39 3.14 47.99 41.89
C GLY A 39 2.28 47.54 40.71
N GLY A 40 1.37 46.59 40.96
CA GLY A 40 0.16 46.44 40.13
C GLY A 40 -0.57 45.12 40.29
N SER A 41 -1.58 45.11 41.16
CA SER A 41 -2.54 44.01 41.35
C SER A 41 -3.38 43.75 40.08
N GLY A 42 -3.64 42.47 39.79
CA GLY A 42 -4.58 42.04 38.76
C GLY A 42 -4.69 40.51 38.79
N ASP A 43 -5.77 40.03 39.42
CA ASP A 43 -6.12 38.63 39.56
C ASP A 43 -6.61 38.02 38.23
N ASP A 44 -6.31 36.72 38.08
CA ASP A 44 -7.01 35.68 37.32
C ASP A 44 -6.97 35.69 35.78
N ASP A 45 -5.86 35.19 35.23
CA ASP A 45 -5.80 34.49 33.95
C ASP A 45 -6.50 33.12 34.08
N SER A 46 -7.64 32.95 33.40
CA SER A 46 -8.17 31.62 33.05
C SER A 46 -7.86 31.36 31.57
N GLY A 47 -6.58 31.12 31.30
CA GLY A 47 -6.13 30.49 30.06
C GLY A 47 -6.66 29.06 30.04
N SER A 48 -7.58 28.78 29.13
CA SER A 48 -7.93 27.41 28.78
C SER A 48 -6.75 26.83 28.01
N ASP A 49 -5.90 26.06 28.69
CA ASP A 49 -5.00 25.11 28.03
C ASP A 49 -5.89 24.03 27.40
N ASP A 50 -6.20 24.19 26.11
CA ASP A 50 -6.70 23.14 25.24
C ASP A 50 -5.54 22.27 24.74
N GLY A 51 -4.71 21.83 25.68
CA GLY A 51 -3.77 20.74 25.45
C GLY A 51 -4.56 19.50 25.08
N SER A 52 -4.65 19.20 23.79
CA SER A 52 -4.88 17.86 23.27
C SER A 52 -3.76 16.98 23.81
N GLY A 53 -3.96 16.49 25.03
CA GLY A 53 -3.06 15.57 25.68
C GLY A 53 -3.03 14.31 24.85
N ARG A 54 -2.05 14.20 23.96
CA ARG A 54 -1.61 12.91 23.41
C ARG A 54 -1.41 12.00 24.61
N ASP A 55 -2.00 10.81 24.55
CA ASP A 55 -1.80 9.84 25.61
C ASP A 55 -0.28 9.62 25.74
N PRO A 56 0.32 9.73 26.95
CA PRO A 56 1.76 9.56 27.11
C PRO A 56 2.28 8.17 26.70
N THR A 57 1.39 7.22 26.41
CA THR A 57 1.73 5.89 25.87
C THR A 57 1.76 5.84 24.33
N GLU A 58 1.25 6.86 23.66
CA GLU A 58 1.17 6.96 22.20
C GLU A 58 2.46 7.54 21.60
N LYS A 59 3.04 6.82 20.64
CA LYS A 59 4.27 7.20 19.93
C LYS A 59 3.93 7.62 18.51
N GLY A 60 4.39 8.81 18.11
CA GLY A 60 4.30 9.25 16.72
C GLY A 60 5.40 8.63 15.87
N MET A 61 5.03 8.16 14.68
CA MET A 61 5.89 7.54 13.69
C MET A 61 5.70 8.20 12.33
N SER A 62 6.76 8.29 11.55
CA SER A 62 6.71 8.67 10.13
C SER A 62 7.59 7.73 9.33
N VAL A 63 7.04 7.16 8.25
CA VAL A 63 7.77 6.39 7.25
C VAL A 63 8.03 7.31 6.08
N VAL A 64 9.28 7.53 5.68
CA VAL A 64 9.64 8.53 4.66
C VAL A 64 10.32 7.84 3.49
N GLY A 65 9.71 7.97 2.31
CA GLY A 65 10.28 7.46 1.05
C GLY A 65 11.50 8.28 0.59
N SER A 66 12.40 7.63 -0.15
CA SER A 66 13.64 8.24 -0.66
C SER A 66 13.55 8.74 -2.11
N GLY A 67 12.37 8.66 -2.72
CA GLY A 67 12.08 9.06 -4.10
C GLY A 67 11.97 7.90 -5.09
N ASN A 68 12.05 6.66 -4.63
CA ASN A 68 11.64 5.46 -5.36
C ASN A 68 10.47 4.84 -4.61
N TRP A 69 9.56 4.19 -5.34
CA TRP A 69 8.40 3.51 -4.75
C TRP A 69 8.87 2.38 -3.82
N THR A 70 8.28 2.32 -2.63
CA THR A 70 8.62 1.37 -1.56
C THR A 70 7.36 0.99 -0.81
N ALA A 71 6.99 -0.29 -0.85
CA ALA A 71 5.94 -0.83 0.00
C ALA A 71 6.54 -1.35 1.32
N TYR A 72 5.88 -1.09 2.44
CA TYR A 72 6.32 -1.50 3.76
C TYR A 72 5.20 -2.11 4.59
N GLU A 73 5.62 -2.80 5.64
CA GLU A 73 4.75 -3.36 6.66
C GLU A 73 5.43 -3.26 8.01
N PHE A 74 4.67 -2.93 9.06
CA PHE A 74 5.17 -2.96 10.42
C PHE A 74 4.13 -3.47 11.40
N THR A 75 4.61 -4.01 12.51
CA THR A 75 3.78 -4.45 13.63
C THR A 75 4.21 -3.79 14.92
N THR A 76 3.26 -3.59 15.82
CA THR A 76 3.50 -3.07 17.16
C THR A 76 2.93 -4.02 18.21
N SER A 77 3.24 -3.80 19.48
CA SER A 77 2.63 -4.56 20.58
C SER A 77 1.27 -4.02 21.03
N GLY A 78 0.84 -2.89 20.47
CA GLY A 78 -0.38 -2.16 20.84
C GLY A 78 -1.19 -1.77 19.61
N SER A 79 -2.15 -0.87 19.76
CA SER A 79 -2.95 -0.38 18.64
C SER A 79 -2.15 0.59 17.75
N ILE A 80 -2.50 0.67 16.47
CA ILE A 80 -2.02 1.62 15.48
C ILE A 80 -3.21 2.48 15.06
N THR A 81 -2.98 3.78 14.96
CA THR A 81 -3.93 4.76 14.42
C THR A 81 -3.23 5.47 13.26
N PRO A 82 -3.81 5.44 12.04
CA PRO A 82 -3.27 6.17 10.91
C PRO A 82 -3.41 7.68 11.13
N GLY A 83 -2.39 8.42 10.70
CA GLY A 83 -2.26 9.87 10.84
C GLY A 83 -2.25 10.57 9.49
N ASP A 84 -1.53 11.68 9.41
CA ASP A 84 -1.46 12.48 8.18
C ASP A 84 -0.75 11.75 7.04
N ASN A 85 -1.24 11.95 5.81
CA ASN A 85 -0.73 11.42 4.55
C ASN A 85 -0.75 9.88 4.39
N VAL A 86 -1.38 9.15 5.29
CA VAL A 86 -1.70 7.74 5.03
C VAL A 86 -2.71 7.70 3.88
N GLU A 87 -2.34 7.12 2.74
CA GLU A 87 -3.22 7.03 1.58
C GLU A 87 -4.37 6.03 1.80
N ALA A 88 -5.36 6.03 0.90
CA ALA A 88 -6.50 5.10 0.99
C ALA A 88 -6.07 3.63 0.80
N ASP A 89 -4.95 3.40 0.13
CA ASP A 89 -4.41 2.06 -0.18
C ASP A 89 -3.56 1.51 0.98
N ASP A 90 -3.23 2.36 1.95
CA ASP A 90 -2.60 1.94 3.20
C ASP A 90 -3.65 1.27 4.10
N SER A 91 -3.23 0.19 4.77
CA SER A 91 -4.09 -0.51 5.71
C SER A 91 -3.51 -0.45 7.11
N SER A 92 -4.35 -0.22 8.10
CA SER A 92 -3.97 -0.39 9.50
C SER A 92 -5.07 -1.13 10.25
N SER A 93 -4.73 -2.26 10.86
CA SER A 93 -5.64 -3.08 11.64
C SER A 93 -5.01 -3.44 12.97
N ASP A 94 -5.64 -3.07 14.08
CA ASP A 94 -5.17 -3.29 15.45
C ASP A 94 -3.67 -2.97 15.61
N SER A 95 -2.81 -3.98 15.48
CA SER A 95 -1.37 -3.90 15.76
C SER A 95 -0.48 -4.04 14.53
N ARG A 96 -1.05 -3.95 13.33
CA ARG A 96 -0.35 -4.10 12.06
C ARG A 96 -0.75 -2.99 11.08
N ALA A 97 0.21 -2.49 10.33
CA ALA A 97 -0.04 -1.58 9.23
C ALA A 97 0.82 -1.92 8.01
N THR A 98 0.27 -1.66 6.83
CA THR A 98 0.90 -1.78 5.52
C THR A 98 0.71 -0.47 4.77
N GLY A 99 1.68 -0.10 3.95
CA GLY A 99 1.52 1.06 3.10
C GLY A 99 2.60 1.21 2.04
N THR A 100 2.54 2.29 1.28
CA THR A 100 3.52 2.60 0.23
C THR A 100 4.01 4.04 0.28
N VAL A 101 5.32 4.25 0.15
CA VAL A 101 5.92 5.59 0.06
C VAL A 101 6.78 5.73 -1.19
N GLU A 102 6.82 6.94 -1.76
CA GLU A 102 7.79 7.32 -2.79
C GLU A 102 8.56 8.59 -2.39
N TYR A 103 7.95 9.77 -2.54
CA TYR A 103 8.53 11.07 -2.13
C TYR A 103 7.94 11.65 -0.85
N MET A 104 6.81 11.10 -0.41
CA MET A 104 6.05 11.59 0.73
C MET A 104 6.34 10.73 1.96
N SER A 105 5.57 10.96 3.01
CA SER A 105 5.74 10.28 4.28
C SER A 105 4.41 9.99 4.94
N ASP A 106 4.26 8.76 5.38
CA ASP A 106 3.04 8.29 6.01
C ASP A 106 3.23 8.39 7.51
N ASN A 107 2.27 9.00 8.19
CA ASN A 107 2.36 9.24 9.62
C ASN A 107 1.41 8.30 10.35
N TYR A 108 1.91 7.69 11.41
CA TYR A 108 1.13 6.82 12.28
C TYR A 108 1.30 7.25 13.73
N SER A 109 0.32 6.92 14.56
CA SER A 109 0.50 6.87 15.99
C SER A 109 0.25 5.45 16.49
N PHE A 110 1.02 4.99 17.47
CA PHE A 110 0.86 3.64 17.99
C PHE A 110 1.14 3.54 19.48
N GLU A 111 0.51 2.56 20.14
CA GLU A 111 0.76 2.19 21.52
C GLU A 111 1.85 1.09 21.63
N GLY A 112 2.61 1.10 22.72
CA GLY A 112 3.58 0.05 23.02
C GLY A 112 4.91 0.18 22.25
N GLU A 113 5.46 -0.93 21.78
CA GLU A 113 6.77 -0.99 21.09
C GLU A 113 6.57 -1.48 19.66
N MET A 114 7.42 -1.01 18.73
CA MET A 114 7.50 -1.61 17.40
C MET A 114 8.13 -3.00 17.54
N THR A 115 7.42 -4.01 17.07
CA THR A 115 7.83 -5.42 17.16
C THR A 115 8.47 -5.91 15.88
N SER A 116 8.08 -5.35 14.73
CA SER A 116 8.76 -5.57 13.46
C SER A 116 8.59 -4.40 12.51
N PHE A 117 9.53 -4.27 11.57
CA PHE A 117 9.39 -3.42 10.38
C PHE A 117 10.01 -4.15 9.20
N THR A 118 9.36 -4.12 8.05
CA THR A 118 9.97 -4.60 6.82
C THR A 118 9.50 -3.88 5.58
N VAL A 119 10.42 -3.69 4.64
CA VAL A 119 10.10 -3.38 3.25
C VAL A 119 9.62 -4.66 2.57
N VAL A 120 8.42 -4.63 2.00
CA VAL A 120 7.80 -5.77 1.32
C VAL A 120 7.98 -5.70 -0.20
N ALA A 121 8.19 -4.51 -0.76
CA ALA A 121 8.51 -4.31 -2.17
C ALA A 121 9.21 -2.95 -2.42
N GLY A 122 9.86 -2.80 -3.57
CA GLY A 122 10.46 -1.54 -3.99
C GLY A 122 11.86 -1.29 -3.41
N ASP A 123 12.22 -0.01 -3.24
CA ASP A 123 13.54 0.38 -2.75
C ASP A 123 13.66 0.17 -1.23
N PRO A 124 14.68 -0.56 -0.73
CA PRO A 124 14.88 -0.73 0.71
C PRO A 124 15.30 0.55 1.45
N ASP A 125 15.68 1.60 0.73
CA ASP A 125 16.11 2.89 1.30
C ASP A 125 14.88 3.71 1.74
N VAL A 126 14.36 3.39 2.92
CA VAL A 126 13.30 4.14 3.63
C VAL A 126 13.79 4.57 5.01
N ASP A 127 13.42 5.79 5.42
CA ASP A 127 13.74 6.33 6.73
C ASP A 127 12.54 6.22 7.67
N ILE A 128 12.74 5.67 8.87
CA ILE A 128 11.70 5.54 9.88
C ILE A 128 11.98 6.54 11.00
N TRP A 129 11.04 7.42 11.31
CA TRP A 129 11.18 8.39 12.39
C TRP A 129 10.19 8.05 13.51
N ILE A 130 10.69 7.69 14.70
CA ILE A 130 9.85 7.44 15.88
C ILE A 130 10.19 8.48 16.94
N GLN A 131 9.20 9.28 17.34
CA GLN A 131 9.39 10.39 18.29
C GLN A 131 10.56 11.33 17.94
N GLY A 132 10.84 11.51 16.65
CA GLY A 132 11.90 12.39 16.14
C GLY A 132 13.30 11.76 16.11
N GLU A 133 13.45 10.49 16.47
CA GLU A 133 14.67 9.71 16.26
C GLU A 133 14.57 8.90 14.97
N LYS A 134 15.65 8.87 14.20
CA LYS A 134 15.73 8.18 12.91
C LYS A 134 16.26 6.75 13.08
N TYR A 135 15.57 5.81 12.45
CA TYR A 135 15.87 4.38 12.40
C TYR A 135 15.92 3.92 10.94
N ALA A 136 16.71 2.89 10.67
CA ALA A 136 16.67 2.12 9.43
C ALA A 136 15.78 0.89 9.61
N PRO A 137 15.21 0.31 8.53
CA PRO A 137 14.45 -0.95 8.61
C PRO A 137 15.20 -2.07 9.34
N SER A 138 16.52 -2.14 9.18
CA SER A 138 17.37 -3.14 9.83
C SER A 138 17.51 -2.99 11.35
N ASP A 139 17.07 -1.88 11.94
CA ASP A 139 17.08 -1.66 13.39
C ASP A 139 15.94 -2.41 14.10
N PHE A 140 14.95 -2.88 13.34
CA PHE A 140 13.83 -3.66 13.86
C PHE A 140 13.99 -5.14 13.51
N PRO A 141 13.46 -6.05 14.35
CA PRO A 141 13.26 -7.42 13.92
C PRO A 141 12.47 -7.41 12.62
N SER A 142 12.90 -8.21 11.65
CA SER A 142 12.04 -8.46 10.52
C SER A 142 11.14 -9.63 10.88
N ASP A 143 9.85 -9.52 10.57
CA ASP A 143 8.91 -10.65 10.64
C ASP A 143 9.23 -11.73 9.57
N THR A 144 10.32 -11.55 8.81
CA THR A 144 10.84 -12.46 7.77
C THR A 144 11.81 -13.53 8.27
N ALA A 145 12.00 -13.70 9.57
CA ALA A 145 12.80 -14.83 10.08
C ALA A 145 12.01 -16.15 9.93
N SER A 146 11.72 -16.51 8.69
CA SER A 146 11.02 -17.70 8.27
C SER A 146 12.04 -18.78 7.93
N ASP A 147 11.86 -19.98 8.48
CA ASP A 147 12.65 -21.17 8.08
C ASP A 147 12.16 -21.74 6.73
N LEU A 148 11.20 -21.09 6.08
CA LEU A 148 10.62 -21.52 4.81
C LEU A 148 11.58 -21.21 3.65
N PRO A 149 11.69 -22.10 2.66
CA PRO A 149 12.53 -21.86 1.50
C PRO A 149 11.95 -20.75 0.61
N GLU A 150 12.79 -19.80 0.22
CA GLU A 150 12.49 -18.79 -0.80
C GLU A 150 12.30 -19.45 -2.19
N ARG A 151 11.31 -18.98 -2.96
CA ARG A 151 10.99 -19.41 -4.32
C ARG A 151 10.66 -18.24 -5.22
N ARG A 152 11.01 -18.35 -6.50
CA ARG A 152 10.68 -17.36 -7.54
C ARG A 152 9.47 -17.81 -8.35
N MET A 153 8.56 -16.87 -8.57
CA MET A 153 7.40 -17.00 -9.43
C MET A 153 7.41 -15.95 -10.53
N SER A 154 6.86 -16.30 -11.69
CA SER A 154 6.44 -15.37 -12.72
C SER A 154 5.01 -15.71 -13.15
N VAL A 155 4.13 -14.71 -13.16
CA VAL A 155 2.78 -14.80 -13.70
C VAL A 155 2.82 -14.19 -15.09
N VAL A 156 2.47 -14.93 -16.13
CA VAL A 156 2.65 -14.50 -17.53
C VAL A 156 1.31 -14.46 -18.25
N GLY A 157 0.96 -13.29 -18.76
CA GLY A 157 -0.25 -13.12 -19.56
C GLY A 157 -0.16 -13.82 -20.92
N SER A 158 -1.31 -14.25 -21.45
CA SER A 158 -1.43 -14.93 -22.75
C SER A 158 -1.63 -13.98 -23.94
N GLY A 159 -1.62 -12.66 -23.69
CA GLY A 159 -1.94 -11.60 -24.65
C GLY A 159 -3.38 -11.07 -24.55
N ASN A 160 -4.18 -11.63 -23.65
CA ASN A 160 -5.44 -11.04 -23.19
C ASN A 160 -5.28 -10.64 -21.72
N TRP A 161 -5.99 -9.59 -21.31
CA TRP A 161 -5.92 -9.08 -19.94
C TRP A 161 -6.54 -10.05 -18.93
N SER A 162 -5.85 -10.23 -17.79
CA SER A 162 -6.23 -11.10 -16.69
C SER A 162 -5.80 -10.48 -15.36
N ALA A 163 -6.73 -10.28 -14.43
CA ALA A 163 -6.43 -9.98 -13.03
C ALA A 163 -6.36 -11.27 -12.22
N TYR A 164 -5.40 -11.34 -11.31
CA TYR A 164 -5.16 -12.52 -10.48
C TYR A 164 -4.88 -12.15 -9.03
N GLU A 165 -5.04 -13.14 -8.17
CA GLU A 165 -4.72 -13.08 -6.76
C GLU A 165 -4.11 -14.41 -6.34
N PHE A 166 -3.08 -14.36 -5.50
CA PHE A 166 -2.48 -15.56 -4.93
C PHE A 166 -2.05 -15.36 -3.48
N THR A 167 -1.94 -16.48 -2.77
CA THR A 167 -1.43 -16.52 -1.39
C THR A 167 -0.28 -17.51 -1.25
N ALA A 168 0.59 -17.29 -0.27
CA ALA A 168 1.70 -18.17 0.08
C ALA A 168 1.75 -18.47 1.58
N GLU A 169 2.42 -19.55 1.96
CA GLU A 169 2.64 -19.92 3.38
C GLU A 169 3.44 -18.88 4.16
N GLY A 170 4.30 -18.13 3.47
CA GLY A 170 5.12 -17.10 4.07
C GLY A 170 5.19 -15.87 3.19
N ARG A 171 6.24 -15.06 3.41
CA ARG A 171 6.34 -13.75 2.80
C ARG A 171 6.25 -13.80 1.27
N ILE A 172 5.55 -12.85 0.66
CA ILE A 172 5.62 -12.47 -0.76
C ILE A 172 6.37 -11.13 -0.88
N THR A 173 7.15 -10.99 -1.94
CA THR A 173 7.91 -9.79 -2.28
C THR A 173 7.85 -9.56 -3.78
N SER A 174 7.53 -8.34 -4.19
CA SER A 174 7.51 -7.96 -5.60
C SER A 174 8.90 -8.08 -6.23
N GLY A 175 8.93 -8.51 -7.48
CA GLY A 175 10.10 -8.55 -8.34
C GLY A 175 9.91 -7.66 -9.56
N ASP A 176 10.55 -8.05 -10.67
CA ASP A 176 10.49 -7.29 -11.91
C ASP A 176 9.07 -7.22 -12.51
N ASN A 177 8.74 -6.05 -13.07
CA ASN A 177 7.47 -5.71 -13.73
C ASN A 177 6.20 -5.82 -12.88
N VAL A 178 6.33 -5.86 -11.55
CA VAL A 178 5.18 -5.53 -10.68
C VAL A 178 4.94 -4.02 -10.79
N GLU A 179 3.71 -3.64 -11.08
CA GLU A 179 3.29 -2.29 -11.40
C GLU A 179 2.62 -1.62 -10.19
N ASP A 180 2.45 -0.29 -10.23
CA ASP A 180 1.92 0.47 -9.08
C ASP A 180 0.47 0.11 -8.75
N ASP A 181 -0.28 -0.41 -9.72
CA ASP A 181 -1.66 -0.89 -9.55
C ASP A 181 -1.72 -2.33 -8.96
N ASP A 182 -0.56 -2.98 -8.77
CA ASP A 182 -0.48 -4.28 -8.09
C ASP A 182 -0.36 -4.10 -6.57
N SER A 183 -1.01 -4.97 -5.81
CA SER A 183 -0.98 -4.93 -4.35
C SER A 183 -0.24 -6.14 -3.79
N VAL A 184 0.75 -5.91 -2.92
CA VAL A 184 1.49 -6.99 -2.23
C VAL A 184 1.50 -6.74 -0.74
N THR A 185 0.93 -7.70 -0.01
CA THR A 185 1.02 -7.82 1.46
C THR A 185 1.97 -8.97 1.81
N SER A 186 2.19 -9.24 3.10
CA SER A 186 3.09 -10.34 3.48
C SER A 186 2.71 -11.69 2.88
N GLU A 187 1.43 -12.08 2.83
CA GLU A 187 1.04 -13.45 2.44
C GLU A 187 0.09 -13.48 1.24
N ARG A 188 -0.27 -12.32 0.71
CA ARG A 188 -1.19 -12.18 -0.42
C ARG A 188 -0.67 -11.15 -1.41
N ALA A 189 -0.82 -11.44 -2.69
CA ALA A 189 -0.56 -10.50 -3.76
C ALA A 189 -1.69 -10.54 -4.81
N LYS A 190 -2.02 -9.36 -5.33
CA LYS A 190 -2.99 -9.10 -6.38
C LYS A 190 -2.29 -8.35 -7.49
N GLY A 191 -2.65 -8.64 -8.72
CA GLY A 191 -2.12 -7.91 -9.86
C GLY A 191 -2.80 -8.26 -11.16
N ASN A 192 -2.30 -7.70 -12.26
CA ASN A 192 -2.88 -7.94 -13.58
C ASN A 192 -1.84 -8.07 -14.70
N VAL A 193 -2.08 -9.00 -15.62
CA VAL A 193 -1.19 -9.26 -16.77
C VAL A 193 -1.94 -9.24 -18.09
N GLU A 194 -1.27 -8.80 -19.16
CA GLU A 194 -1.74 -8.97 -20.54
C GLU A 194 -0.65 -9.60 -21.43
N TYR A 195 0.39 -8.85 -21.80
CA TYR A 195 1.53 -9.34 -22.61
C TYR A 195 2.81 -9.51 -21.81
N MET A 196 2.88 -8.88 -20.64
CA MET A 196 4.05 -8.90 -19.76
C MET A 196 3.90 -9.96 -18.69
N SER A 197 4.82 -9.93 -17.73
CA SER A 197 4.86 -10.88 -16.65
C SER A 197 5.26 -10.23 -15.36
N ASP A 198 4.54 -10.52 -14.31
CA ASP A 198 4.81 -10.00 -12.99
C ASP A 198 5.61 -11.05 -12.25
N ASN A 199 6.71 -10.64 -11.65
CA ASN A 199 7.62 -11.54 -10.97
C ASN A 199 7.50 -11.34 -9.48
N TYR A 200 7.49 -12.44 -8.74
CA TYR A 200 7.43 -12.43 -7.28
C TYR A 200 8.47 -13.37 -6.71
N THR A 201 8.91 -13.05 -5.51
CA THR A 201 9.58 -14.01 -4.64
C THR A 201 8.64 -14.32 -3.48
N PHE A 202 8.51 -15.59 -3.11
CA PHE A 202 7.70 -15.99 -1.96
C PHE A 202 8.37 -17.08 -1.14
N GLU A 203 8.03 -17.17 0.14
CA GLU A 203 8.52 -18.19 1.05
C GLU A 203 7.54 -19.36 1.18
N GLY A 204 8.06 -20.59 1.21
CA GLY A 204 7.28 -21.80 1.46
C GLY A 204 6.59 -22.34 0.19
N ASP A 205 5.39 -22.88 0.35
CA ASP A 205 4.52 -23.29 -0.75
C ASP A 205 3.45 -22.22 -1.04
N MET A 206 3.00 -22.17 -2.30
CA MET A 206 1.84 -21.35 -2.68
C MET A 206 0.58 -22.05 -2.18
N THR A 207 -0.26 -21.31 -1.47
CA THR A 207 -1.47 -21.83 -0.82
C THR A 207 -2.70 -21.65 -1.67
N SER A 208 -2.77 -20.65 -2.54
CA SER A 208 -3.84 -20.48 -3.53
C SER A 208 -3.40 -19.66 -4.73
N PHE A 209 -4.12 -19.81 -5.85
CA PHE A 209 -4.05 -18.91 -7.01
C PHE A 209 -5.41 -18.85 -7.68
N THR A 210 -5.89 -17.65 -7.98
CA THR A 210 -7.16 -17.44 -8.68
C THR A 210 -6.99 -16.34 -9.73
N VAL A 211 -7.49 -16.57 -10.95
CA VAL A 211 -7.75 -15.48 -11.89
C VAL A 211 -9.12 -14.91 -11.51
N VAL A 212 -9.13 -13.69 -10.99
CA VAL A 212 -10.34 -13.05 -10.46
C VAL A 212 -11.15 -12.37 -11.56
N ALA A 213 -10.50 -11.86 -12.61
CA ALA A 213 -11.21 -11.30 -13.76
C ALA A 213 -10.41 -11.47 -15.06
N GLY A 214 -11.09 -11.38 -16.20
CA GLY A 214 -10.45 -11.42 -17.52
C GLY A 214 -10.30 -12.83 -18.11
N ASP A 215 -9.24 -13.05 -18.87
CA ASP A 215 -8.97 -14.34 -19.51
C ASP A 215 -8.40 -15.35 -18.48
N PRO A 216 -8.98 -16.53 -18.30
CA PRO A 216 -8.42 -17.53 -17.39
C PRO A 216 -7.09 -18.15 -17.87
N ASP A 217 -6.67 -17.92 -19.11
CA ASP A 217 -5.42 -18.43 -19.68
C ASP A 217 -4.23 -17.57 -19.23
N VAL A 218 -3.73 -17.87 -18.04
CA VAL A 218 -2.50 -17.30 -17.45
C VAL A 218 -1.51 -18.43 -17.18
N ASP A 219 -0.23 -18.19 -17.46
CA ASP A 219 0.84 -19.14 -17.20
C ASP A 219 1.58 -18.80 -15.92
N ILE A 220 1.68 -19.75 -14.98
CA ILE A 220 2.40 -19.55 -13.71
C ILE A 220 3.71 -20.33 -13.77
N TRP A 221 4.84 -19.67 -13.63
CA TRP A 221 6.16 -20.29 -13.62
C TRP A 221 6.78 -20.21 -12.23
N ILE A 222 6.94 -21.34 -11.55
CA ILE A 222 7.63 -21.41 -10.25
C ILE A 222 8.92 -22.19 -10.44
N GLU A 223 10.06 -21.56 -10.15
CA GLU A 223 11.39 -22.17 -10.30
C GLU A 223 11.59 -22.84 -11.68
N GLY A 224 11.10 -22.18 -12.75
CA GLY A 224 11.20 -22.65 -14.13
C GLY A 224 10.25 -23.79 -14.51
N ARG A 225 9.33 -24.19 -13.63
CA ARG A 225 8.26 -25.14 -13.94
C ARG A 225 6.94 -24.39 -14.16
N LYS A 226 6.29 -24.69 -15.28
CA LYS A 226 4.98 -24.15 -15.65
C LYS A 226 3.84 -24.88 -14.92
N TYR A 227 2.86 -24.10 -14.49
CA TYR A 227 1.58 -24.49 -13.88
C TYR A 227 0.45 -23.68 -14.52
N ALA A 228 -0.77 -24.21 -14.46
CA ALA A 228 -2.00 -23.49 -14.75
C ALA A 228 -2.66 -23.03 -13.43
N PRO A 229 -3.53 -22.00 -13.45
CA PRO A 229 -4.27 -21.57 -12.25
C PRO A 229 -5.01 -22.72 -11.56
N SER A 230 -5.58 -23.64 -12.34
CA SER A 230 -6.29 -24.83 -11.83
C SER A 230 -5.41 -25.86 -11.11
N ASP A 231 -4.08 -25.73 -11.16
CA ASP A 231 -3.16 -26.59 -10.40
C ASP A 231 -3.10 -26.19 -8.92
N PHE A 232 -3.63 -25.00 -8.57
CA PHE A 232 -3.71 -24.49 -7.21
C PHE A 232 -5.18 -24.49 -6.73
N PRO A 233 -5.41 -24.64 -5.42
CA PRO A 233 -6.74 -24.40 -4.88
C PRO A 233 -7.09 -22.91 -4.99
N SER A 234 -8.39 -22.61 -5.07
CA SER A 234 -8.89 -21.26 -4.83
C SER A 234 -8.69 -20.89 -3.35
N ASP A 235 -8.65 -19.59 -3.04
CA ASP A 235 -8.35 -19.08 -1.69
C ASP A 235 -9.12 -19.85 -0.59
N PRO A 236 -8.40 -20.53 0.33
CA PRO A 236 -9.01 -21.34 1.37
C PRO A 236 -9.71 -20.52 2.47
N SER A 237 -9.49 -19.19 2.53
CA SER A 237 -10.11 -18.30 3.53
C SER A 237 -11.65 -18.31 3.44
N GLY A 238 -12.19 -18.58 2.25
CA GLY A 238 -13.61 -18.40 1.95
C GLY A 238 -14.04 -16.93 1.93
N GLU A 239 -13.09 -16.00 2.08
CA GLU A 239 -13.28 -14.59 1.80
C GLU A 239 -13.45 -14.42 0.29
N LEU A 240 -14.38 -13.53 -0.10
CA LEU A 240 -14.55 -13.20 -1.49
C LEU A 240 -13.40 -12.25 -1.89
N PRO A 241 -12.83 -12.39 -3.10
CA PRO A 241 -11.72 -11.54 -3.53
C PRO A 241 -12.17 -10.08 -3.56
N GLU A 242 -11.38 -9.18 -2.97
CA GLU A 242 -11.71 -7.75 -3.07
C GLU A 242 -11.41 -7.23 -4.48
N ARG A 243 -12.24 -6.32 -4.96
CA ARG A 243 -12.14 -5.75 -6.30
C ARG A 243 -12.37 -4.25 -6.29
N GLU A 244 -11.57 -3.54 -7.06
CA GLU A 244 -11.76 -2.12 -7.32
C GLU A 244 -12.79 -1.93 -8.42
N MET A 245 -13.74 -1.02 -8.19
CA MET A 245 -14.77 -0.66 -9.13
C MET A 245 -14.92 0.85 -9.23
N SER A 246 -15.10 1.35 -10.45
CA SER A 246 -15.46 2.75 -10.72
C SER A 246 -16.73 2.82 -11.57
N VAL A 247 -17.68 3.65 -11.16
CA VAL A 247 -18.81 4.06 -12.02
C VAL A 247 -18.47 5.43 -12.57
N VAL A 248 -18.38 5.59 -13.89
CA VAL A 248 -17.88 6.82 -14.53
C VAL A 248 -18.95 7.48 -15.36
N GLY A 249 -19.28 8.72 -15.00
CA GLY A 249 -20.24 9.55 -15.73
C GLY A 249 -19.74 10.00 -17.11
N THR A 250 -20.65 10.20 -18.05
CA THR A 250 -20.35 10.58 -19.44
C THR A 250 -20.76 12.02 -19.80
N GLY A 251 -21.15 12.80 -18.80
CA GLY A 251 -21.48 14.22 -18.89
C GLY A 251 -22.98 14.56 -18.75
N ASN A 252 -23.84 13.56 -18.59
CA ASN A 252 -25.25 13.73 -18.20
C ASN A 252 -25.47 13.10 -16.81
N PRO A 253 -26.23 13.75 -15.91
CA PRO A 253 -26.53 13.16 -14.60
C PRO A 253 -27.20 11.80 -14.76
N THR A 254 -26.62 10.79 -14.13
CA THR A 254 -27.04 9.39 -14.23
C THR A 254 -27.09 8.79 -12.84
N GLU A 255 -28.28 8.43 -12.41
CA GLU A 255 -28.51 7.72 -11.15
C GLU A 255 -28.36 6.23 -11.40
N TYR A 256 -27.61 5.55 -10.54
CA TYR A 256 -27.34 4.12 -10.65
C TYR A 256 -27.56 3.40 -9.33
N GLU A 257 -27.64 2.09 -9.45
CA GLU A 257 -27.76 1.16 -8.35
C GLU A 257 -27.06 -0.14 -8.73
N PHE A 258 -26.28 -0.72 -7.82
CA PHE A 258 -25.65 -2.03 -8.05
C PHE A 258 -25.62 -2.90 -6.79
N THR A 259 -25.41 -4.20 -6.99
CA THR A 259 -25.22 -5.18 -5.91
C THR A 259 -23.98 -6.04 -6.15
N ALA A 260 -23.33 -6.48 -5.07
CA ALA A 260 -22.18 -7.40 -5.10
C ALA A 260 -22.48 -8.69 -4.31
N GLU A 261 -21.65 -9.71 -4.48
CA GLU A 261 -21.74 -10.96 -3.71
C GLU A 261 -21.47 -10.76 -2.21
N GLY A 262 -20.47 -9.96 -1.87
CA GLY A 262 -20.04 -9.63 -0.52
C GLY A 262 -20.27 -8.17 -0.14
N ALA A 263 -19.44 -7.62 0.74
CA ALA A 263 -19.51 -6.21 1.11
C ALA A 263 -19.24 -5.26 -0.06
N VAL A 264 -19.77 -4.05 0.05
CA VAL A 264 -19.43 -2.90 -0.80
C VAL A 264 -19.00 -1.79 0.14
N THR A 265 -17.80 -1.26 -0.09
CA THR A 265 -17.19 -0.21 0.71
C THR A 265 -16.96 1.00 -0.20
N PRO A 266 -17.38 2.22 0.20
CA PRO A 266 -17.03 3.42 -0.55
C PRO A 266 -15.52 3.60 -0.50
N ALA A 267 -14.93 3.85 -1.66
CA ALA A 267 -13.53 4.23 -1.77
C ALA A 267 -13.50 5.74 -2.07
N ASP A 268 -13.05 6.11 -3.26
CA ASP A 268 -12.78 7.50 -3.60
C ASP A 268 -13.91 8.18 -4.39
N ASN A 269 -14.05 9.49 -4.22
CA ASN A 269 -15.06 10.35 -4.90
C ASN A 269 -16.55 10.01 -4.65
N VAL A 270 -16.89 9.05 -3.79
CA VAL A 270 -18.29 8.75 -3.42
C VAL A 270 -18.89 9.92 -2.64
N GLU A 271 -19.94 10.54 -3.17
CA GLU A 271 -20.57 11.69 -2.53
C GLU A 271 -21.43 11.32 -1.31
N SER A 272 -21.68 12.30 -0.44
CA SER A 272 -22.43 12.09 0.81
C SER A 272 -23.92 11.78 0.63
N ASP A 273 -24.46 12.04 -0.57
CA ASP A 273 -25.82 11.71 -0.98
C ASP A 273 -25.94 10.31 -1.59
N ASP A 274 -24.82 9.65 -1.87
CA ASP A 274 -24.80 8.23 -2.20
C ASP A 274 -25.10 7.39 -0.96
N SER A 275 -25.73 6.25 -1.20
CA SER A 275 -26.09 5.29 -0.16
C SER A 275 -25.35 3.99 -0.38
N VAL A 276 -24.43 3.68 0.54
CA VAL A 276 -23.77 2.37 0.59
C VAL A 276 -24.30 1.56 1.77
N SER A 277 -24.66 0.32 1.49
CA SER A 277 -25.09 -0.67 2.47
C SER A 277 -24.43 -2.01 2.14
N SER A 278 -24.51 -2.99 3.06
CA SER A 278 -23.87 -4.29 2.87
C SER A 278 -24.30 -4.93 1.53
N GLY A 279 -23.35 -5.04 0.61
CA GLY A 279 -23.53 -5.63 -0.71
C GLY A 279 -24.26 -4.77 -1.74
N ARG A 280 -24.46 -3.47 -1.49
CA ARG A 280 -25.24 -2.60 -2.38
C ARG A 280 -24.82 -1.14 -2.29
N ALA A 281 -24.76 -0.47 -3.43
CA ALA A 281 -24.66 0.98 -3.49
C ALA A 281 -25.71 1.59 -4.44
N GLU A 282 -26.14 2.80 -4.11
CA GLU A 282 -27.01 3.66 -4.90
C GLU A 282 -26.36 5.05 -4.95
N GLY A 283 -26.23 5.64 -6.13
CA GLY A 283 -25.54 6.92 -6.28
C GLY A 283 -25.81 7.63 -7.59
N SER A 284 -25.09 8.71 -7.86
CA SER A 284 -25.24 9.44 -9.12
C SER A 284 -23.95 10.04 -9.66
N VAL A 285 -23.66 9.81 -10.95
CA VAL A 285 -22.50 10.39 -11.64
C VAL A 285 -22.92 11.34 -12.76
N GLU A 286 -22.12 12.38 -13.00
CA GLU A 286 -22.23 13.24 -14.20
C GLU A 286 -20.92 13.30 -14.98
N TYR A 287 -19.89 13.96 -14.44
CA TYR A 287 -18.56 14.08 -15.07
C TYR A 287 -17.45 13.37 -14.29
N MET A 288 -17.71 13.01 -13.04
CA MET A 288 -16.77 12.33 -12.14
C MET A 288 -17.07 10.84 -12.11
N SER A 289 -16.30 10.13 -11.30
CA SER A 289 -16.45 8.72 -11.06
C SER A 289 -16.64 8.46 -9.58
N ASP A 290 -17.48 7.50 -9.25
CA ASP A 290 -17.63 7.02 -7.87
C ASP A 290 -16.89 5.70 -7.78
N ASN A 291 -15.97 5.58 -6.82
CA ASN A 291 -15.14 4.41 -6.67
C ASN A 291 -15.54 3.60 -5.43
N TYR A 292 -15.50 2.28 -5.60
CA TYR A 292 -15.93 1.31 -4.60
C TYR A 292 -14.96 0.15 -4.53
N THR A 293 -14.82 -0.43 -3.35
CA THR A 293 -14.23 -1.77 -3.15
C THR A 293 -15.36 -2.77 -2.97
N LEU A 294 -15.36 -3.85 -3.76
CA LEU A 294 -16.32 -4.94 -3.71
C LEU A 294 -15.64 -6.18 -3.12
N GLU A 295 -16.31 -6.90 -2.22
CA GLU A 295 -15.95 -8.29 -1.95
C GLU A 295 -16.71 -9.18 -2.94
N GLY A 296 -15.98 -9.86 -3.83
CA GLY A 296 -16.52 -10.77 -4.83
C GLY A 296 -17.01 -10.11 -6.10
N ASP A 297 -17.83 -10.82 -6.87
CA ASP A 297 -18.34 -10.32 -8.14
C ASP A 297 -19.50 -9.32 -7.95
N MET A 298 -19.59 -8.35 -8.85
CA MET A 298 -20.83 -7.57 -9.00
C MET A 298 -21.91 -8.49 -9.58
N THR A 299 -23.08 -8.49 -8.94
CA THR A 299 -24.21 -9.37 -9.28
C THR A 299 -25.32 -8.68 -10.07
N SER A 300 -25.41 -7.35 -10.00
CA SER A 300 -26.34 -6.58 -10.83
C SER A 300 -25.92 -5.12 -10.92
N PHE A 301 -26.26 -4.46 -12.03
CA PHE A 301 -26.14 -3.03 -12.21
C PHE A 301 -27.40 -2.48 -12.90
N THR A 302 -27.95 -1.37 -12.42
CA THR A 302 -29.12 -0.72 -13.00
C THR A 302 -28.90 0.79 -13.08
N VAL A 303 -29.12 1.35 -14.27
CA VAL A 303 -29.32 2.80 -14.41
C VAL A 303 -30.77 3.12 -14.04
N VAL A 304 -30.95 3.82 -12.93
CA VAL A 304 -32.27 4.20 -12.39
C VAL A 304 -32.86 5.35 -13.19
N SER A 305 -32.04 6.34 -13.52
CA SER A 305 -32.42 7.46 -14.38
C SER A 305 -31.18 8.08 -15.06
N GLY A 306 -31.38 8.80 -16.16
CA GLY A 306 -30.28 9.46 -16.88
C GLY A 306 -29.77 8.68 -18.09
N ASP A 307 -28.44 8.73 -18.31
CA ASP A 307 -27.78 8.21 -19.50
C ASP A 307 -27.45 6.71 -19.35
N PRO A 308 -27.97 5.82 -20.22
CA PRO A 308 -27.67 4.40 -20.13
C PRO A 308 -26.21 4.06 -20.49
N ASP A 309 -25.44 4.99 -21.05
CA ASP A 309 -24.07 4.76 -21.52
C ASP A 309 -22.99 4.99 -20.42
N VAL A 310 -23.37 4.98 -19.14
CA VAL A 310 -22.42 5.01 -18.01
C VAL A 310 -21.37 3.91 -18.16
N ALA A 311 -20.11 4.23 -17.88
CA ALA A 311 -19.02 3.27 -17.99
C ALA A 311 -18.71 2.69 -16.61
N ILE A 312 -18.71 1.37 -16.49
CA ILE A 312 -18.32 0.69 -15.27
C ILE A 312 -16.92 0.13 -15.50
N TRP A 313 -15.99 0.39 -14.59
CA TRP A 313 -14.68 -0.21 -14.59
C TRP A 313 -14.56 -1.14 -13.40
N ILE A 314 -14.06 -2.35 -13.59
CA ILE A 314 -13.70 -3.27 -12.51
C ILE A 314 -12.30 -3.76 -12.82
N GLU A 315 -11.36 -3.56 -11.90
CA GLU A 315 -9.95 -3.94 -12.08
C GLU A 315 -9.41 -3.41 -13.43
N GLY A 316 -9.62 -2.12 -13.72
CA GLY A 316 -9.15 -1.50 -14.97
C GLY A 316 -9.84 -1.97 -16.26
N ARG A 317 -10.85 -2.86 -16.20
CA ARG A 317 -11.63 -3.30 -17.37
C ARG A 317 -12.99 -2.62 -17.45
N LYS A 318 -13.31 -2.07 -18.63
CA LYS A 318 -14.62 -1.46 -18.92
C LYS A 318 -15.72 -2.49 -19.20
N TYR A 319 -16.86 -2.30 -18.56
CA TYR A 319 -18.13 -3.00 -18.72
C TYR A 319 -19.26 -2.01 -19.04
N ALA A 320 -20.28 -2.51 -19.74
CA ALA A 320 -21.55 -1.83 -19.90
C ALA A 320 -22.54 -2.28 -18.81
N PRO A 321 -23.55 -1.47 -18.46
CA PRO A 321 -24.61 -1.88 -17.53
C PRO A 321 -25.28 -3.22 -17.88
N SER A 322 -25.38 -3.54 -19.18
CA SER A 322 -25.99 -4.78 -19.67
C SER A 322 -25.15 -6.04 -19.48
N ASP A 323 -23.92 -5.91 -18.99
CA ASP A 323 -23.03 -7.04 -18.74
C ASP A 323 -23.33 -7.74 -17.39
N PHE A 324 -24.24 -7.16 -16.57
CA PHE A 324 -24.65 -7.62 -15.24
C PHE A 324 -26.14 -8.00 -15.18
#